data_AF-A0A947ABN8-F1
#
_entry.id   AF-A0A947ABN8-F1
#
_cell.length_a   1.000
_cell.length_b   1.000
_cell.length_c   1.000
_cell.angle_alpha   90.00
_cell.angle_beta   90.00
_cell.angle_gamma   90.00
#
_symmetry.space_group_name_H-M   'P 1'
#
loop_
_entity.id
_entity.type
_entity.pdbx_description
1 polymer ?
#
loop_
_entity_poly.entity_id
_entity_poly.type
_entity_poly.pdbx_seq_one_letter_code
_entity_poly.pdbx_strand_id
1 'polypeptide(L)'
;MSTQIPQIEESSKFNLITSIWIVPFIALIIAGWLAYQYFAELGPEIRIIFPKNEGLIAGQSQVKFRNVPVGKVTKILITEDTQGVVVVVRMSKEAEPYMTEHAKFWIVKPEVGISGVSGLDTLISGTYIDVFSEAGGTFKKKHIGLSQPYRNISGGEYFHLTSLNGDNVVVGTPIYYKNLKVGQVEYIYPGLDTKSIDILVFIEKEYVPYVHDDSRFWTKNMLNIDFSKGNLDFNVAPLHTMLQGGIVFSSSGEKKDNVVSSTHVFPLYKSKTEAENKRIVADSTALRMFMLHTQGSIANLKTNAAVRYDGFDIGQVEDIKLSYDKSTHQMLGKVLIELDTSLFKDPNDTNSTGEENLY
;
A
#
# COMPACT_ATOMS: atom_id res chain seq x y z
N MET A 1 106.40 -17.61 43.56
CA MET A 1 105.11 -16.90 43.53
C MET A 1 104.44 -17.23 42.21
N SER A 2 103.30 -17.94 42.24
CA SER A 2 102.61 -18.41 41.04
C SER A 2 101.84 -17.27 40.38
N THR A 3 102.07 -17.06 39.09
CA THR A 3 101.29 -16.16 38.25
C THR A 3 100.08 -16.95 37.73
N GLN A 4 98.87 -16.59 38.17
CA GLN A 4 97.63 -17.08 37.56
C GLN A 4 97.35 -16.28 36.29
N ILE A 5 97.26 -16.97 35.15
CA ILE A 5 96.82 -16.42 33.88
C ILE A 5 95.30 -16.57 33.83
N PRO A 6 94.52 -15.53 33.46
CA PRO A 6 93.07 -15.63 33.38
C PRO A 6 92.65 -16.58 32.24
N GLN A 7 91.74 -17.51 32.55
CA GLN A 7 91.03 -18.30 31.53
C GLN A 7 89.95 -17.43 30.90
N ILE A 8 90.02 -17.29 29.58
CA ILE A 8 88.96 -16.67 28.77
C ILE A 8 87.93 -17.77 28.48
N GLU A 9 86.75 -17.67 29.10
CA GLU A 9 85.59 -18.41 28.61
C GLU A 9 85.10 -17.75 27.33
N GLU A 10 85.35 -18.40 26.20
CA GLU A 10 84.80 -18.03 24.91
C GLU A 10 83.29 -18.32 24.94
N SER A 11 82.48 -17.26 25.08
CA SER A 11 81.02 -17.37 25.11
C SER A 11 80.53 -18.04 23.83
N SER A 12 79.91 -19.21 24.01
CA SER A 12 79.37 -20.10 23.00
C SER A 12 78.80 -19.38 21.77
N LYS A 13 79.31 -19.82 20.61
CA LYS A 13 78.96 -19.41 19.25
C LYS A 13 77.45 -19.22 19.08
N PHE A 14 77.02 -17.97 18.89
CA PHE A 14 75.70 -17.70 18.33
C PHE A 14 75.65 -18.29 16.91
N ASN A 15 74.92 -19.39 16.74
CA ASN A 15 74.66 -20.00 15.45
C ASN A 15 73.83 -19.05 14.58
N LEU A 16 74.49 -18.17 13.82
CA LEU A 16 73.85 -17.22 12.90
C LEU A 16 72.96 -17.93 11.85
N ILE A 17 73.27 -19.19 11.51
CA ILE A 17 72.49 -19.99 10.57
C ILE A 17 71.11 -20.37 11.15
N THR A 18 71.00 -20.59 12.47
CA THR A 18 69.69 -20.83 13.12
C THR A 18 68.94 -19.53 13.44
N SER A 19 69.62 -18.38 13.53
CA SER A 19 68.96 -17.09 13.81
C SER A 19 68.30 -16.47 12.57
N ILE A 20 68.93 -16.59 11.39
CA ILE A 20 68.41 -16.01 10.13
C ILE A 20 67.09 -16.68 9.69
N TRP A 21 66.90 -17.97 9.97
CA TRP A 21 65.70 -18.73 9.58
C TRP A 21 64.49 -18.57 10.52
N ILE A 22 64.69 -18.01 11.72
CA ILE A 22 63.59 -17.77 12.67
C ILE A 22 62.61 -16.75 12.10
N VAL A 23 63.11 -15.69 11.45
CA VAL A 23 62.26 -14.61 10.91
C VAL A 23 61.32 -15.12 9.79
N PRO A 24 61.80 -15.83 8.75
CA PRO A 24 60.93 -16.44 7.73
C PRO A 24 59.91 -17.44 8.30
N PHE A 25 60.32 -18.25 9.28
CA PHE A 25 59.43 -19.25 9.90
C PHE A 25 58.30 -18.59 10.71
N ILE A 26 58.63 -17.57 11.50
CA ILE A 26 57.63 -16.76 12.22
C ILE A 26 56.70 -16.06 11.21
N ALA A 27 57.23 -15.50 10.13
CA ALA A 27 56.42 -14.86 9.09
C ALA A 27 55.43 -15.87 8.44
N LEU A 28 55.86 -17.12 8.20
CA LEU A 28 55.00 -18.17 7.66
C LEU A 28 53.89 -18.55 8.64
N ILE A 29 54.19 -18.67 9.94
CA ILE A 29 53.18 -18.94 10.97
C ILE A 29 52.15 -17.79 11.02
N ILE A 30 52.60 -16.54 11.03
CA ILE A 30 51.70 -15.37 11.03
C ILE A 30 50.85 -15.35 9.77
N ALA A 31 51.44 -15.60 8.59
CA ALA A 31 50.70 -15.66 7.33
C ALA A 31 49.66 -16.79 7.33
N GLY A 32 50.03 -17.97 7.86
CA GLY A 32 49.11 -19.09 8.02
C GLY A 32 47.96 -18.78 8.97
N TRP A 33 48.24 -18.10 10.09
CA TRP A 33 47.21 -17.66 11.02
C TRP A 33 46.30 -16.60 10.40
N LEU A 34 46.84 -15.55 9.76
CA LEU A 34 46.05 -14.53 9.08
C LEU A 34 45.17 -15.14 7.98
N ALA A 35 45.69 -16.09 7.21
CA ALA A 35 44.92 -16.83 6.23
C ALA A 35 43.78 -17.62 6.90
N TYR A 36 44.07 -18.36 7.97
CA TYR A 36 43.05 -19.09 8.72
C TYR A 36 41.97 -18.16 9.27
N GLN A 37 42.35 -17.03 9.86
CA GLN A 37 41.43 -16.04 10.39
C GLN A 37 40.54 -15.47 9.28
N TYR A 38 41.14 -15.08 8.15
CA TYR A 38 40.41 -14.60 6.98
C TYR A 38 39.38 -15.62 6.48
N PHE A 39 39.75 -16.90 6.36
CA PHE A 39 38.83 -17.94 5.92
C PHE A 39 37.78 -18.31 6.98
N ALA A 40 38.10 -18.18 8.27
CA ALA A 40 37.18 -18.48 9.37
C ALA A 40 36.12 -17.37 9.59
N GLU A 41 36.42 -16.14 9.16
CA GLU A 41 35.51 -14.99 9.19
C GLU A 41 34.63 -14.89 7.93
N LEU A 42 34.98 -15.58 6.84
CA LEU A 42 34.14 -15.63 5.64
C LEU A 42 32.85 -16.43 5.92
N GLY A 43 31.72 -15.76 5.78
CA GLY A 43 30.41 -16.41 5.83
C GLY A 43 30.09 -17.22 4.56
N PRO A 44 28.91 -17.86 4.54
CA PRO A 44 28.53 -18.75 3.45
C PRO A 44 28.31 -17.99 2.13
N GLU A 45 28.57 -18.68 1.02
CA GLU A 45 28.16 -18.21 -0.31
C GLU A 45 26.79 -18.78 -0.66
N ILE A 46 25.86 -17.91 -1.07
CA ILE A 46 24.54 -18.27 -1.54
C ILE A 46 24.32 -17.81 -2.99
N ARG A 47 23.40 -18.47 -3.67
CA ARG A 47 22.97 -18.16 -5.03
C ARG A 47 21.50 -17.80 -5.03
N ILE A 48 21.17 -16.61 -5.51
CA ILE A 48 19.79 -16.12 -5.59
C ILE A 48 19.45 -15.98 -7.07
N ILE A 49 18.36 -16.61 -7.50
CA ILE A 49 17.90 -16.57 -8.89
C ILE A 49 16.81 -15.51 -9.01
N PHE A 50 17.03 -14.51 -9.86
CA PHE A 50 16.04 -13.50 -10.21
C PHE A 50 15.64 -13.62 -11.68
N PRO A 51 14.41 -13.25 -12.06
CA PRO A 51 13.99 -13.24 -13.46
C PRO A 51 14.76 -12.22 -14.31
N LYS A 52 15.28 -11.14 -13.70
CA LYS A 52 16.08 -10.11 -14.36
C LYS A 52 16.96 -9.39 -13.35
N ASN A 53 18.06 -8.80 -13.84
CA ASN A 53 18.86 -7.88 -13.03
C ASN A 53 18.21 -6.49 -13.04
N GLU A 54 17.78 -6.00 -11.89
CA GLU A 54 17.16 -4.66 -11.74
C GLU A 54 18.17 -3.61 -11.26
N GLY A 55 19.39 -3.65 -11.79
CA GLY A 55 20.44 -2.66 -11.49
C GLY A 55 21.41 -3.05 -10.38
N LEU A 56 21.49 -4.33 -10.01
CA LEU A 56 22.54 -4.82 -9.10
C LEU A 56 23.91 -4.77 -9.78
N ILE A 57 24.93 -4.44 -9.00
CA ILE A 57 26.33 -4.31 -9.44
C ILE A 57 27.20 -5.24 -8.60
N ALA A 58 27.94 -6.15 -9.27
CA ALA A 58 28.87 -7.05 -8.61
C ALA A 58 30.00 -6.28 -7.92
N GLY A 59 30.33 -6.65 -6.68
CA GLY A 59 31.34 -5.98 -5.88
C GLY A 59 30.89 -4.67 -5.23
N GLN A 60 29.66 -4.22 -5.46
CA GLN A 60 29.10 -2.99 -4.87
C GLN A 60 27.79 -3.24 -4.13
N SER A 61 26.80 -3.88 -4.77
CA SER A 61 25.49 -4.12 -4.18
C SER A 61 25.58 -4.98 -2.93
N GLN A 62 24.82 -4.62 -1.91
CA GLN A 62 24.78 -5.29 -0.62
C GLN A 62 23.52 -6.13 -0.47
N VAL A 63 23.55 -7.07 0.47
CA VAL A 63 22.36 -7.74 0.97
C VAL A 63 22.09 -7.21 2.38
N LYS A 64 20.89 -6.70 2.61
CA LYS A 64 20.47 -6.14 3.89
C LYS A 64 19.42 -7.04 4.55
N PHE A 65 19.51 -7.21 5.85
CA PHE A 65 18.48 -7.83 6.67
C PHE A 65 18.09 -6.82 7.75
N ARG A 66 16.81 -6.43 7.81
CA ARG A 66 16.34 -5.39 8.74
C ARG A 66 17.15 -4.09 8.63
N ASN A 67 17.47 -3.69 7.40
CA ASN A 67 18.31 -2.53 7.06
C ASN A 67 19.78 -2.59 7.54
N VAL A 68 20.26 -3.76 7.99
CA VAL A 68 21.67 -3.99 8.35
C VAL A 68 22.35 -4.75 7.21
N PRO A 69 23.51 -4.29 6.69
CA PRO A 69 24.28 -5.02 5.69
C PRO A 69 24.77 -6.36 6.26
N VAL A 70 24.32 -7.46 5.66
CA VAL A 70 24.64 -8.85 6.05
C VAL A 70 25.28 -9.65 4.92
N GLY A 71 25.48 -9.05 3.75
CA GLY A 71 26.14 -9.71 2.64
C GLY A 71 26.51 -8.75 1.52
N LYS A 72 27.27 -9.27 0.55
CA LYS A 72 27.74 -8.52 -0.61
C LYS A 72 27.62 -9.35 -1.88
N VAL A 73 27.09 -8.73 -2.93
CA VAL A 73 27.02 -9.35 -4.25
C VAL A 73 28.44 -9.49 -4.79
N THR A 74 28.86 -10.70 -5.11
CA THR A 74 30.20 -10.99 -5.62
C THR A 74 30.21 -11.18 -7.12
N LYS A 75 29.19 -11.85 -7.68
CA LYS A 75 29.07 -12.11 -9.13
C LYS A 75 27.61 -12.09 -9.57
N ILE A 76 27.38 -11.74 -10.83
CA ILE A 76 26.08 -11.85 -11.49
C ILE A 76 26.31 -12.64 -12.77
N LEU A 77 25.62 -13.76 -12.92
CA LEU A 77 25.73 -14.67 -14.06
C LEU A 77 24.38 -14.76 -14.76
N ILE A 78 24.38 -14.94 -16.08
CA ILE A 78 23.16 -15.24 -16.83
C ILE A 78 22.93 -16.76 -16.75
N THR A 79 21.69 -17.19 -16.53
CA THR A 79 21.36 -18.62 -16.52
C THR A 79 21.50 -19.21 -17.92
N GLU A 80 21.87 -20.48 -18.06
CA GLU A 80 22.08 -21.15 -19.36
C GLU A 80 20.82 -21.17 -20.23
N ASP A 81 19.63 -21.14 -19.62
CA ASP A 81 18.33 -21.06 -20.30
C ASP A 81 17.95 -19.63 -20.75
N THR A 82 18.78 -18.63 -20.44
CA THR A 82 18.54 -17.18 -20.67
C THR A 82 17.28 -16.60 -20.02
N GLN A 83 16.62 -17.34 -19.12
CA GLN A 83 15.35 -16.93 -18.49
C GLN A 83 15.53 -16.15 -17.19
N GLY A 84 16.77 -15.90 -16.76
CA GLY A 84 17.05 -15.13 -15.56
C GLY A 84 18.52 -14.89 -15.29
N VAL A 85 18.79 -14.37 -14.09
CA VAL A 85 20.13 -14.08 -13.60
C VAL A 85 20.37 -14.78 -12.27
N VAL A 86 21.55 -15.37 -12.13
CA VAL A 86 22.05 -15.95 -10.89
C VAL A 86 22.96 -14.92 -10.21
N VAL A 87 22.48 -14.39 -9.09
CA VAL A 87 23.25 -13.47 -8.25
C VAL A 87 23.96 -14.28 -7.17
N VAL A 88 25.29 -14.26 -7.21
CA VAL A 88 26.13 -14.89 -6.20
C VAL A 88 26.44 -13.87 -5.11
N VAL A 89 26.14 -14.25 -3.87
CA VAL A 89 26.29 -13.38 -2.71
C VAL A 89 27.16 -14.06 -1.68
N ARG A 90 28.11 -13.31 -1.12
CA ARG A 90 28.84 -13.70 0.08
C ARG A 90 28.13 -13.09 1.29
N MET A 91 27.56 -13.94 2.14
CA MET A 91 26.92 -13.53 3.38
C MET A 91 27.95 -13.40 4.50
N SER A 92 27.61 -12.66 5.55
CA SER A 92 28.34 -12.66 6.81
C SER A 92 28.02 -13.93 7.61
N LYS A 93 28.90 -14.30 8.54
CA LYS A 93 28.75 -15.52 9.34
C LYS A 93 27.53 -15.46 10.26
N GLU A 94 27.21 -14.26 10.75
CA GLU A 94 26.07 -13.99 11.63
C GLU A 94 24.72 -14.16 10.92
N ALA A 95 24.72 -14.07 9.58
CA ALA A 95 23.52 -14.20 8.77
C ALA A 95 23.16 -15.66 8.44
N GLU A 96 24.11 -16.59 8.59
CA GLU A 96 23.94 -18.02 8.25
C GLU A 96 22.68 -18.66 8.85
N PRO A 97 22.32 -18.42 10.14
CA PRO A 97 21.10 -18.99 10.74
C PRO A 97 19.79 -18.51 10.10
N TYR A 98 19.83 -17.42 9.33
CA TYR A 98 18.67 -16.82 8.65
C TYR A 98 18.64 -17.16 7.15
N MET A 99 19.62 -17.90 6.62
CA MET A 99 19.66 -18.31 5.22
C MET A 99 19.00 -19.68 5.05
N THR A 100 17.73 -19.79 5.47
CA THR A 100 16.97 -21.05 5.46
C THR A 100 15.93 -21.09 4.34
N GLU A 101 15.14 -22.15 4.23
CA GLU A 101 14.00 -22.22 3.31
C GLU A 101 12.98 -21.09 3.47
N HIS A 102 12.94 -20.43 4.64
CA HIS A 102 12.06 -19.30 4.93
C HIS A 102 12.60 -17.96 4.41
N ALA A 103 13.86 -17.92 3.96
CA ALA A 103 14.51 -16.73 3.47
C ALA A 103 13.96 -16.31 2.10
N LYS A 104 13.37 -15.12 2.06
CA LYS A 104 12.77 -14.48 0.89
C LYS A 104 13.60 -13.25 0.54
N PHE A 105 14.08 -13.19 -0.69
CA PHE A 105 14.96 -12.12 -1.18
C PHE A 105 14.25 -11.31 -2.26
N TRP A 106 14.46 -10.00 -2.29
CA TRP A 106 13.97 -9.15 -3.37
C TRP A 106 14.96 -8.01 -3.64
N ILE A 107 14.92 -7.48 -4.86
CA ILE A 107 15.74 -6.33 -5.24
C ILE A 107 15.01 -5.05 -4.81
N VAL A 108 15.71 -4.17 -4.11
CA VAL A 108 15.23 -2.81 -3.80
C VAL A 108 15.96 -1.82 -4.70
N LYS A 109 15.16 -1.07 -5.46
CA LYS A 109 15.60 -0.08 -6.44
C LYS A 109 14.84 1.23 -6.21
N PRO A 110 15.33 2.37 -6.71
CA PRO A 110 14.62 3.62 -6.57
C PRO A 110 13.39 3.58 -7.49
N GLU A 111 12.20 3.77 -6.91
CA GLU A 111 10.94 3.83 -7.65
C GLU A 111 10.24 5.17 -7.37
N VAL A 112 9.85 5.85 -8.45
CA VAL A 112 9.02 7.05 -8.39
C VAL A 112 7.63 6.66 -8.87
N GLY A 113 6.67 6.61 -7.95
CA GLY A 113 5.28 6.30 -8.24
C GLY A 113 4.34 7.44 -7.86
N ILE A 114 3.08 7.33 -8.29
CA ILE A 114 2.02 8.27 -7.94
C ILE A 114 1.79 8.28 -6.41
N SER A 115 2.00 7.14 -5.75
CA SER A 115 1.86 6.92 -4.30
C SER A 115 3.11 7.30 -3.48
N GLY A 116 4.06 8.03 -4.06
CA GLY A 116 5.27 8.53 -3.37
C GLY A 116 6.57 7.97 -3.93
N VAL A 117 7.66 8.30 -3.25
CA VAL A 117 9.02 7.88 -3.64
C VAL A 117 9.50 6.80 -2.69
N SER A 118 9.89 5.65 -3.24
CA SER A 118 10.44 4.51 -2.49
C SER A 118 11.89 4.26 -2.91
N GLY A 119 12.69 3.70 -2.00
CA GLY A 119 14.08 3.36 -2.29
C GLY A 119 14.99 4.57 -2.51
N LEU A 120 14.69 5.75 -1.94
CA LEU A 120 15.57 6.93 -2.05
C LEU A 120 16.97 6.70 -1.49
N ASP A 121 17.13 5.80 -0.53
CA ASP A 121 18.44 5.38 0.00
C ASP A 121 19.32 4.75 -1.10
N THR A 122 18.71 4.18 -2.14
CA THR A 122 19.42 3.60 -3.29
C THR A 122 19.99 4.65 -4.25
N LEU A 123 19.57 5.92 -4.18
CA LEU A 123 20.18 6.99 -5.00
C LEU A 123 21.64 7.24 -4.60
N ILE A 124 21.96 7.02 -3.32
CA ILE A 124 23.31 7.20 -2.78
C ILE A 124 24.02 5.84 -2.65
N SER A 125 23.32 4.81 -2.14
CA SER A 125 23.93 3.49 -1.86
C SER A 125 23.85 2.49 -3.02
N GLY A 126 23.10 2.81 -4.08
CA GLY A 126 22.82 1.93 -5.21
C GLY A 126 21.72 0.90 -4.91
N THR A 127 21.29 0.19 -5.94
CA THR A 127 20.37 -0.95 -5.82
C THR A 127 20.98 -2.03 -4.91
N TYR A 128 20.17 -2.56 -3.99
CA TYR A 128 20.57 -3.61 -3.04
C TYR A 128 19.54 -4.74 -3.00
N ILE A 129 19.88 -5.85 -2.35
CA ILE A 129 18.95 -6.96 -2.10
C ILE A 129 18.52 -6.88 -0.65
N ASP A 130 17.23 -6.91 -0.39
CA ASP A 130 16.71 -7.05 0.97
C ASP A 130 16.29 -8.50 1.21
N VAL A 131 16.29 -8.91 2.48
CA VAL A 131 15.92 -10.26 2.88
C VAL A 131 14.96 -10.22 4.07
N PHE A 132 13.97 -11.09 4.00
CA PHE A 132 13.15 -11.49 5.13
C PHE A 132 13.42 -12.96 5.43
N SER A 133 13.57 -13.32 6.70
CA SER A 133 13.60 -14.72 7.13
C SER A 133 13.05 -14.83 8.54
N GLU A 134 12.43 -15.96 8.81
CA GLU A 134 12.05 -16.40 10.16
C GLU A 134 13.20 -17.21 10.78
N ALA A 135 13.19 -17.34 12.11
CA ALA A 135 14.17 -18.14 12.82
C ALA A 135 13.83 -19.63 12.71
N GLY A 136 14.84 -20.47 12.54
CA GLY A 136 14.67 -21.91 12.36
C GLY A 136 14.61 -22.33 10.89
N GLY A 137 14.61 -23.64 10.66
CA GLY A 137 14.70 -24.26 9.34
C GLY A 137 16.10 -24.75 8.99
N THR A 138 16.25 -25.24 7.76
CA THR A 138 17.49 -25.81 7.24
C THR A 138 18.24 -24.83 6.34
N PHE A 139 19.56 -24.71 6.54
CA PHE A 139 20.37 -23.84 5.71
C PHE A 139 20.29 -24.24 4.23
N LYS A 140 20.08 -23.25 3.36
CA LYS A 140 19.97 -23.45 1.92
C LYS A 140 20.96 -22.55 1.19
N LYS A 141 21.70 -23.12 0.23
CA LYS A 141 22.64 -22.35 -0.61
C LYS A 141 21.98 -21.69 -1.82
N LYS A 142 20.77 -22.12 -2.18
CA LYS A 142 20.07 -21.70 -3.41
C LYS A 142 18.69 -21.16 -3.06
N HIS A 143 18.43 -19.91 -3.42
CA HIS A 143 17.15 -19.24 -3.20
C HIS A 143 16.58 -18.70 -4.51
N ILE A 144 15.26 -18.54 -4.51
CA ILE A 144 14.53 -17.87 -5.59
C ILE A 144 14.23 -16.47 -5.07
N GLY A 145 14.61 -15.47 -5.86
CA GLY A 145 14.31 -14.08 -5.60
C GLY A 145 12.89 -13.73 -6.05
N LEU A 146 12.20 -12.95 -5.23
CA LEU A 146 10.88 -12.41 -5.52
C LEU A 146 10.99 -11.22 -6.48
N SER A 147 10.03 -11.10 -7.38
CA SER A 147 9.92 -9.96 -8.31
C SER A 147 9.44 -8.67 -7.65
N GLN A 148 8.90 -8.76 -6.43
CA GLN A 148 8.37 -7.64 -5.66
C GLN A 148 8.81 -7.73 -4.20
N PRO A 149 8.85 -6.61 -3.46
CA PRO A 149 9.18 -6.60 -2.05
C PRO A 149 8.31 -7.55 -1.24
N TYR A 150 8.94 -8.38 -0.40
CA TYR A 150 8.19 -9.21 0.53
C TYR A 150 7.53 -8.32 1.57
N ARG A 151 6.21 -8.26 1.53
CA ARG A 151 5.41 -7.74 2.63
C ARG A 151 4.99 -8.93 3.48
N ASN A 152 5.22 -8.86 4.79
CA ASN A 152 4.67 -9.85 5.72
C ASN A 152 3.17 -9.58 5.90
N ILE A 153 2.42 -9.75 4.82
CA ILE A 153 0.96 -9.62 4.84
C ILE A 153 0.47 -10.93 5.42
N SER A 154 -0.01 -10.89 6.66
CA SER A 154 -0.48 -12.05 7.44
C SER A 154 -1.77 -12.68 6.87
N GLY A 155 -2.02 -12.54 5.56
CA GLY A 155 -3.33 -12.65 4.92
C GLY A 155 -4.07 -11.30 4.88
N GLY A 156 -5.28 -11.34 4.38
CA GLY A 156 -6.18 -10.20 4.26
C GLY A 156 -7.40 -10.63 3.45
N GLU A 157 -8.31 -9.70 3.20
CA GLU A 157 -9.54 -9.99 2.47
C GLU A 157 -9.74 -9.00 1.33
N TYR A 158 -10.39 -9.49 0.29
CA TYR A 158 -10.80 -8.68 -0.84
C TYR A 158 -12.24 -8.23 -0.65
N PHE A 159 -12.49 -6.95 -0.91
CA PHE A 159 -13.84 -6.40 -0.92
C PHE A 159 -14.13 -5.82 -2.30
N HIS A 160 -15.38 -5.96 -2.73
CA HIS A 160 -15.85 -5.43 -4.00
C HIS A 160 -16.43 -4.04 -3.78
N LEU A 161 -15.91 -3.05 -4.49
CA LEU A 161 -16.53 -1.73 -4.60
C LEU A 161 -17.09 -1.56 -6.02
N THR A 162 -18.17 -0.79 -6.14
CA THR A 162 -18.75 -0.41 -7.44
C THR A 162 -18.88 1.10 -7.55
N SER A 163 -18.58 1.65 -8.72
CA SER A 163 -18.75 3.06 -9.07
C SER A 163 -19.31 3.18 -10.48
N LEU A 164 -20.03 4.26 -10.78
CA LEU A 164 -20.50 4.54 -12.14
C LEU A 164 -19.33 4.87 -13.10
N ASN A 165 -18.34 5.61 -12.63
CA ASN A 165 -17.28 6.16 -13.48
C ASN A 165 -15.86 5.89 -12.95
N GLY A 166 -15.71 5.08 -11.90
CA GLY A 166 -14.42 4.73 -11.29
C GLY A 166 -13.77 5.83 -10.45
N ASP A 167 -14.37 7.04 -10.42
CA ASP A 167 -14.03 8.17 -9.54
C ASP A 167 -12.52 8.48 -9.41
N ASN A 168 -11.78 8.36 -10.51
CA ASN A 168 -10.32 8.55 -10.60
C ASN A 168 -9.47 7.60 -9.74
N VAL A 169 -10.00 6.42 -9.45
CA VAL A 169 -9.26 5.34 -8.79
C VAL A 169 -8.42 4.56 -9.80
N VAL A 170 -7.19 4.20 -9.42
CA VAL A 170 -6.29 3.36 -10.22
C VAL A 170 -5.77 2.19 -9.39
N VAL A 171 -5.23 1.16 -10.05
CA VAL A 171 -4.54 0.06 -9.35
C VAL A 171 -3.39 0.64 -8.53
N GLY A 172 -3.30 0.24 -7.26
CA GLY A 172 -2.35 0.76 -6.29
C GLY A 172 -2.84 1.99 -5.50
N THR A 173 -4.05 2.52 -5.79
CA THR A 173 -4.65 3.59 -4.98
C THR A 173 -4.77 3.13 -3.52
N PRO A 174 -4.24 3.88 -2.54
CA PRO A 174 -4.25 3.48 -1.13
C PRO A 174 -5.65 3.57 -0.52
N ILE A 175 -5.92 2.66 0.42
CA ILE A 175 -7.15 2.63 1.22
C ILE A 175 -6.82 3.02 2.64
N TYR A 176 -7.66 3.89 3.21
CA TYR A 176 -7.49 4.45 4.54
C TYR A 176 -8.66 4.15 5.47
N TYR A 177 -8.33 3.82 6.72
CA TYR A 177 -9.26 3.81 7.85
C TYR A 177 -8.69 4.71 8.95
N LYS A 178 -9.47 5.70 9.40
CA LYS A 178 -9.01 6.69 10.41
C LYS A 178 -7.63 7.30 10.08
N ASN A 179 -7.38 7.63 8.81
CA ASN A 179 -6.11 8.14 8.26
C ASN A 179 -4.92 7.17 8.27
N LEU A 180 -5.08 5.91 8.70
CA LEU A 180 -4.07 4.86 8.56
C LEU A 180 -4.23 4.17 7.22
N LYS A 181 -3.13 3.92 6.50
CA LYS A 181 -3.17 3.11 5.28
C LYS A 181 -3.38 1.65 5.69
N VAL A 182 -4.45 1.04 5.21
CA VAL A 182 -4.88 -0.31 5.61
C VAL A 182 -4.98 -1.29 4.43
N GLY A 183 -4.76 -0.80 3.22
CA GLY A 183 -4.94 -1.58 2.01
C GLY A 183 -4.66 -0.79 0.74
N GLN A 184 -5.00 -1.39 -0.39
CA GLN A 184 -4.87 -0.78 -1.71
C GLN A 184 -5.85 -1.42 -2.72
N VAL A 185 -6.09 -0.71 -3.82
CA VAL A 185 -6.82 -1.24 -4.98
C VAL A 185 -5.92 -2.21 -5.73
N GLU A 186 -6.40 -3.43 -5.98
CA GLU A 186 -5.64 -4.47 -6.70
C GLU A 186 -6.12 -4.62 -8.14
N TYR A 187 -7.44 -4.56 -8.38
CA TYR A 187 -8.00 -4.73 -9.72
C TYR A 187 -9.13 -3.74 -9.99
N ILE A 188 -9.24 -3.35 -11.25
CA ILE A 188 -10.34 -2.52 -11.78
C ILE A 188 -10.80 -3.17 -13.08
N TYR A 189 -12.10 -3.43 -13.19
CA TYR A 189 -12.70 -4.05 -14.37
C TYR A 189 -14.07 -3.42 -14.66
N PRO A 190 -14.51 -3.39 -15.94
CA PRO A 190 -15.88 -3.02 -16.26
C PRO A 190 -16.85 -4.00 -15.59
N GLY A 191 -17.90 -3.47 -14.97
CA GLY A 191 -18.96 -4.27 -14.37
C GLY A 191 -19.79 -4.99 -15.43
N LEU A 192 -20.45 -6.08 -15.03
CA LEU A 192 -21.27 -6.92 -15.91
C LEU A 192 -22.46 -6.17 -16.54
N ASP A 193 -22.91 -5.09 -15.91
CA ASP A 193 -24.00 -4.24 -16.39
C ASP A 193 -23.56 -3.24 -17.48
N THR A 194 -22.27 -3.22 -17.84
CA THR A 194 -21.62 -2.30 -18.80
C THR A 194 -21.69 -0.81 -18.46
N LYS A 195 -22.26 -0.46 -17.30
CA LYS A 195 -22.47 0.91 -16.85
C LYS A 195 -21.71 1.24 -15.57
N SER A 196 -21.27 0.23 -14.85
CA SER A 196 -20.47 0.34 -13.64
C SER A 196 -19.04 -0.12 -13.86
N ILE A 197 -18.18 0.29 -12.94
CA ILE A 197 -16.80 -0.15 -12.80
C ILE A 197 -16.70 -0.86 -11.46
N ASP A 198 -16.29 -2.11 -11.52
CA ASP A 198 -16.01 -2.93 -10.35
C ASP A 198 -14.55 -2.77 -9.96
N ILE A 199 -14.33 -2.51 -8.67
CA ILE A 199 -13.04 -2.20 -8.08
C ILE A 199 -12.80 -3.22 -6.98
N LEU A 200 -11.82 -4.09 -7.17
CA LEU A 200 -11.43 -5.06 -6.14
C LEU A 200 -10.35 -4.44 -5.26
N VAL A 201 -10.70 -4.24 -4.00
CA VAL A 201 -9.80 -3.71 -2.98
C VAL A 201 -9.29 -4.82 -2.08
N PHE A 202 -8.02 -4.74 -1.71
CA PHE A 202 -7.42 -5.61 -0.70
C PHE A 202 -7.20 -4.84 0.60
N ILE A 203 -7.65 -5.42 1.71
CA ILE A 203 -7.45 -4.89 3.07
C ILE A 203 -6.66 -5.91 3.88
N GLU A 204 -5.62 -5.44 4.57
CA GLU A 204 -4.75 -6.31 5.36
C GLU A 204 -5.51 -6.93 6.54
N LYS A 205 -5.16 -8.18 6.91
CA LYS A 205 -5.89 -8.98 7.92
C LYS A 205 -6.13 -8.26 9.24
N GLU A 206 -5.17 -7.44 9.70
CA GLU A 206 -5.29 -6.70 10.95
C GLU A 206 -6.38 -5.61 10.91
N TYR A 207 -6.82 -5.20 9.71
CA TYR A 207 -7.86 -4.20 9.52
C TYR A 207 -9.19 -4.75 9.01
N VAL A 208 -9.24 -6.02 8.57
CA VAL A 208 -10.47 -6.70 8.14
C VAL A 208 -11.60 -6.55 9.18
N PRO A 209 -11.37 -6.70 10.51
CA PRO A 209 -12.42 -6.51 11.52
C PRO A 209 -13.03 -5.10 11.60
N TYR A 210 -12.46 -4.10 10.92
CA TYR A 210 -13.05 -2.76 10.85
C TYR A 210 -14.02 -2.59 9.67
N VAL A 211 -14.03 -3.54 8.74
CA VAL A 211 -14.94 -3.56 7.59
C VAL A 211 -16.20 -4.32 7.98
N HIS A 212 -17.29 -3.58 8.05
CA HIS A 212 -18.63 -4.07 8.38
C HIS A 212 -19.57 -3.93 7.18
N ASP A 213 -20.73 -4.58 7.23
CA ASP A 213 -21.79 -4.51 6.21
C ASP A 213 -22.32 -3.08 5.97
N ASP A 214 -22.21 -2.22 6.98
CA ASP A 214 -22.60 -0.81 6.93
C ASP A 214 -21.44 0.13 6.53
N SER A 215 -20.28 -0.42 6.17
CA SER A 215 -19.12 0.38 5.78
C SER A 215 -19.44 1.20 4.55
N ARG A 216 -19.03 2.47 4.60
CA ARG A 216 -19.15 3.39 3.47
C ARG A 216 -17.77 3.74 2.97
N PHE A 217 -17.57 3.62 1.66
CA PHE A 217 -16.31 3.91 0.99
C PHE A 217 -16.48 5.18 0.16
N TRP A 218 -15.54 6.12 0.26
CA TRP A 218 -15.54 7.30 -0.60
C TRP A 218 -14.14 7.65 -1.07
N THR A 219 -14.06 8.29 -2.23
CA THR A 219 -12.82 8.85 -2.73
C THR A 219 -12.42 10.07 -1.90
N LYS A 220 -11.16 10.13 -1.48
CA LYS A 220 -10.54 11.27 -0.83
C LYS A 220 -10.26 12.35 -1.86
N ASN A 221 -11.30 13.05 -2.29
CA ASN A 221 -11.19 14.19 -3.19
C ASN A 221 -10.83 15.43 -2.39
N MET A 222 -9.82 16.15 -2.85
CA MET A 222 -9.19 17.23 -2.09
C MET A 222 -9.78 18.61 -2.32
N LEU A 223 -10.82 18.70 -3.15
CA LEU A 223 -11.55 19.93 -3.44
C LEU A 223 -13.04 19.67 -3.17
N ASN A 224 -13.40 19.56 -1.90
CA ASN A 224 -14.80 19.70 -1.49
C ASN A 224 -15.04 21.18 -1.21
N ILE A 225 -15.48 21.91 -2.24
CA ILE A 225 -15.99 23.26 -2.06
C ILE A 225 -17.47 23.12 -1.69
N ASP A 226 -17.75 22.97 -0.40
CA ASP A 226 -19.11 22.91 0.11
C ASP A 226 -19.68 24.33 0.19
N PHE A 227 -20.51 24.69 -0.78
CA PHE A 227 -21.19 26.00 -0.86
C PHE A 227 -22.59 25.98 -0.21
N SER A 228 -22.90 25.00 0.66
CA SER A 228 -24.27 24.82 1.18
C SER A 228 -24.72 25.85 2.23
N LYS A 229 -23.80 26.57 2.90
CA LYS A 229 -24.11 27.48 4.03
C LYS A 229 -23.52 28.89 3.98
N GLY A 230 -22.96 29.32 2.85
CA GLY A 230 -22.37 30.68 2.73
C GLY A 230 -21.11 30.94 3.57
N ASN A 231 -20.62 29.94 4.32
CA ASN A 231 -19.35 29.98 5.04
C ASN A 231 -18.33 29.14 4.29
N LEU A 232 -17.26 29.77 3.82
CA LEU A 232 -16.14 29.10 3.17
C LEU A 232 -15.21 28.54 4.25
N ASP A 233 -15.34 27.25 4.59
CA ASP A 233 -14.42 26.58 5.52
C ASP A 233 -13.18 26.10 4.75
N PHE A 234 -12.06 26.81 4.92
CA PHE A 234 -10.84 26.63 4.12
C PHE A 234 -9.78 25.86 4.93
N ASN A 235 -9.91 24.53 4.97
CA ASN A 235 -8.90 23.66 5.60
C ASN A 235 -7.85 23.22 4.57
N VAL A 236 -6.70 23.91 4.55
CA VAL A 236 -5.55 23.54 3.69
C VAL A 236 -4.71 22.49 4.40
N ALA A 237 -4.89 21.22 4.04
CA ALA A 237 -4.01 20.14 4.48
C ALA A 237 -2.58 20.33 3.90
N PRO A 238 -1.52 19.74 4.49
CA PRO A 238 -0.17 19.86 3.96
C PRO A 238 -0.03 19.25 2.55
N LEU A 239 0.56 20.01 1.63
CA LEU A 239 0.69 19.70 0.18
C LEU A 239 1.35 18.35 -0.16
N HIS A 240 2.08 17.73 0.76
CA HIS A 240 2.69 16.41 0.55
C HIS A 240 1.73 15.23 0.79
N THR A 241 0.63 15.44 1.54
CA THR A 241 -0.48 14.48 1.69
C THR A 241 -1.55 14.62 0.60
N MET A 242 -1.35 15.57 -0.31
CA MET A 242 -2.30 16.10 -1.29
C MET A 242 -2.04 15.61 -2.73
N LEU A 243 -1.15 14.65 -2.97
CA LEU A 243 -0.90 14.16 -4.35
C LEU A 243 -1.31 12.72 -4.59
N GLN A 244 -1.65 11.96 -3.54
CA GLN A 244 -1.80 10.50 -3.64
C GLN A 244 -3.26 10.03 -3.78
N GLY A 245 -4.24 10.94 -3.69
CA GLY A 245 -5.66 10.57 -3.63
C GLY A 245 -5.91 9.49 -2.57
N GLY A 246 -6.93 8.67 -2.75
CA GLY A 246 -7.16 7.50 -1.91
C GLY A 246 -8.63 7.15 -1.77
N ILE A 247 -8.91 5.97 -1.26
CA ILE A 247 -10.24 5.57 -0.81
C ILE A 247 -10.23 5.60 0.72
N VAL A 248 -11.25 6.20 1.33
CA VAL A 248 -11.44 6.18 2.79
C VAL A 248 -12.69 5.38 3.07
N PHE A 249 -12.67 4.58 4.13
CA PHE A 249 -13.90 3.99 4.64
C PHE A 249 -14.16 4.30 6.11
N SER A 250 -15.44 4.28 6.46
CA SER A 250 -15.91 4.29 7.84
C SER A 250 -17.05 3.31 8.03
N SER A 251 -17.08 2.70 9.21
CA SER A 251 -18.13 1.83 9.71
C SER A 251 -18.71 2.46 10.99
N SER A 252 -19.99 2.20 11.32
CA SER A 252 -20.58 2.74 12.56
C SER A 252 -19.91 2.18 13.82
N GLY A 253 -19.31 1.00 13.73
CA GLY A 253 -18.71 0.29 14.87
C GLY A 253 -19.74 -0.24 15.88
N GLU A 254 -21.04 -0.09 15.61
CA GLU A 254 -22.13 -0.55 16.48
C GLU A 254 -22.46 -2.04 16.27
N LYS A 255 -22.09 -2.61 15.11
CA LYS A 255 -22.34 -4.01 14.75
C LYS A 255 -21.05 -4.83 14.66
N LYS A 256 -20.41 -5.07 15.81
CA LYS A 256 -19.11 -5.78 15.89
C LYS A 256 -19.08 -7.22 15.36
N ASP A 257 -20.23 -7.85 15.13
CA ASP A 257 -20.33 -9.28 14.78
C ASP A 257 -20.76 -9.58 13.33
N ASN A 258 -20.94 -8.57 12.48
CA ASN A 258 -21.35 -8.81 11.10
C ASN A 258 -20.11 -8.97 10.20
N VAL A 259 -19.66 -10.22 10.04
CA VAL A 259 -18.73 -10.60 8.98
C VAL A 259 -19.37 -10.23 7.64
N VAL A 260 -18.67 -9.42 6.86
CA VAL A 260 -19.12 -9.01 5.53
C VAL A 260 -19.16 -10.24 4.62
N SER A 261 -20.30 -10.48 3.96
CA SER A 261 -20.41 -11.55 2.97
C SER A 261 -19.38 -11.33 1.85
N SER A 262 -18.77 -12.40 1.36
CA SER A 262 -17.85 -12.34 0.21
C SER A 262 -18.51 -11.86 -1.08
N THR A 263 -19.84 -11.87 -1.14
CA THR A 263 -20.64 -11.36 -2.25
C THR A 263 -21.13 -9.92 -2.05
N HIS A 264 -20.78 -9.29 -0.93
CA HIS A 264 -21.20 -7.92 -0.65
C HIS A 264 -20.45 -6.94 -1.53
N VAL A 265 -21.20 -6.07 -2.22
CA VAL A 265 -20.66 -5.01 -3.07
C VAL A 265 -20.95 -3.68 -2.42
N PHE A 266 -19.90 -2.95 -2.07
CA PHE A 266 -20.03 -1.61 -1.49
C PHE A 266 -20.09 -0.55 -2.59
N PRO A 267 -20.96 0.47 -2.49
CA PRO A 267 -20.87 1.63 -3.34
C PRO A 267 -19.62 2.47 -2.98
N LEU A 268 -18.87 2.88 -3.99
CA LEU A 268 -17.84 3.90 -3.87
C LEU A 268 -18.45 5.28 -4.16
N TYR A 269 -18.47 6.14 -3.14
CA TYR A 269 -19.00 7.51 -3.24
C TYR A 269 -17.90 8.51 -3.65
N LYS A 270 -18.29 9.64 -4.24
CA LYS A 270 -17.33 10.68 -4.66
C LYS A 270 -16.78 11.50 -3.50
N SER A 271 -17.52 11.55 -2.39
CA SER A 271 -17.17 12.36 -1.23
C SER A 271 -17.73 11.78 0.05
N LYS A 272 -17.15 12.21 1.18
CA LYS A 272 -17.67 11.93 2.52
C LYS A 272 -19.12 12.42 2.68
N THR A 273 -19.41 13.64 2.20
CA THR A 273 -20.76 14.21 2.25
C THR A 273 -21.78 13.36 1.50
N GLU A 274 -21.45 12.86 0.31
CA GLU A 274 -22.33 11.94 -0.42
C GLU A 274 -22.53 10.62 0.32
N ALA A 275 -21.46 10.07 0.89
CA ALA A 275 -21.52 8.85 1.70
C ALA A 275 -22.41 9.03 2.94
N GLU A 276 -22.33 10.19 3.60
CA GLU A 276 -23.10 10.49 4.82
C GLU A 276 -24.55 10.90 4.53
N ASN A 277 -24.80 11.68 3.47
CA ASN A 277 -26.14 12.14 3.10
C ASN A 277 -27.00 11.01 2.53
N LYS A 278 -26.40 9.96 1.95
CA LYS A 278 -27.10 8.71 1.61
C LYS A 278 -27.37 7.82 2.84
N ARG A 279 -27.32 8.33 4.07
CA ARG A 279 -27.78 7.59 5.25
C ARG A 279 -29.30 7.71 5.38
N ILE A 280 -29.90 6.54 5.56
CA ILE A 280 -31.32 6.27 5.80
C ILE A 280 -32.16 6.26 4.51
N VAL A 281 -31.90 5.24 3.70
CA VAL A 281 -32.99 4.52 3.05
C VAL A 281 -32.98 3.14 3.69
N ALA A 282 -33.32 3.09 4.99
CA ALA A 282 -33.55 1.82 5.68
C ALA A 282 -34.75 1.08 5.06
N ASP A 283 -35.57 1.81 4.29
CA ASP A 283 -36.69 1.29 3.55
C ASP A 283 -36.66 1.89 2.13
N SER A 284 -36.15 1.15 1.14
CA SER A 284 -36.18 1.58 -0.28
C SER A 284 -37.59 1.90 -0.79
N THR A 285 -38.60 1.45 -0.04
CA THR A 285 -40.00 1.77 -0.26
C THR A 285 -40.41 3.17 0.19
N ALA A 286 -39.54 3.98 0.79
CA ALA A 286 -39.82 5.37 1.17
C ALA A 286 -39.29 6.41 0.18
N LEU A 287 -38.38 6.02 -0.73
CA LEU A 287 -37.99 6.90 -1.83
C LEU A 287 -39.12 6.97 -2.86
N ARG A 288 -39.53 8.18 -3.21
CA ARG A 288 -40.57 8.43 -4.20
C ARG A 288 -40.10 9.45 -5.22
N MET A 289 -40.41 9.13 -6.48
CA MET A 289 -40.13 9.99 -7.62
C MET A 289 -41.33 10.90 -7.86
N PHE A 290 -41.10 12.21 -7.85
CA PHE A 290 -42.12 13.20 -8.15
C PHE A 290 -41.75 14.01 -9.40
N MET A 291 -42.73 14.25 -10.25
CA MET A 291 -42.56 15.10 -11.42
C MET A 291 -43.12 16.49 -11.16
N LEU A 292 -42.23 17.47 -11.05
CA LEU A 292 -42.62 18.87 -10.90
C LEU A 292 -42.72 19.52 -12.27
N HIS A 293 -43.87 20.15 -12.53
CA HIS A 293 -44.11 20.96 -13.71
C HIS A 293 -43.84 22.42 -13.37
N THR A 294 -42.80 23.00 -13.96
CA THR A 294 -42.39 24.37 -13.68
C THR A 294 -42.81 25.31 -14.81
N GLN A 295 -43.51 26.38 -14.46
CA GLN A 295 -43.82 27.49 -15.39
C GLN A 295 -42.73 28.57 -15.38
N GLY A 296 -41.87 28.59 -14.36
CA GLY A 296 -40.76 29.52 -14.21
C GLY A 296 -39.45 29.01 -14.82
N SER A 297 -38.45 29.90 -14.90
CA SER A 297 -37.12 29.56 -15.39
C SER A 297 -36.41 28.58 -14.44
N ILE A 298 -35.96 27.45 -14.99
CA ILE A 298 -35.12 26.46 -14.30
C ILE A 298 -33.67 26.50 -14.79
N ALA A 299 -33.22 27.61 -15.38
CA ALA A 299 -31.91 27.72 -16.05
C ALA A 299 -30.70 27.42 -15.14
N ASN A 300 -30.85 27.65 -13.83
CA ASN A 300 -29.79 27.41 -12.84
C ASN A 300 -29.91 26.06 -12.12
N LEU A 301 -30.96 25.30 -12.39
CA LEU A 301 -31.18 24.01 -11.76
C LEU A 301 -30.26 22.96 -12.39
N LYS A 302 -29.65 22.11 -11.56
CA LYS A 302 -28.74 21.05 -11.99
C LYS A 302 -29.20 19.71 -11.44
N THR A 303 -28.88 18.64 -12.16
CA THR A 303 -28.98 17.26 -11.65
C THR A 303 -28.14 17.12 -10.38
N ASN A 304 -28.63 16.39 -9.39
CA ASN A 304 -28.15 16.26 -8.00
C ASN A 304 -28.28 17.52 -7.14
N ALA A 305 -29.02 18.56 -7.56
CA ALA A 305 -29.34 19.67 -6.67
C ALA A 305 -30.22 19.16 -5.52
N ALA A 306 -29.91 19.57 -4.29
CA ALA A 306 -30.68 19.17 -3.11
C ALA A 306 -32.10 19.77 -3.15
N VAL A 307 -33.09 18.94 -2.82
CA VAL A 307 -34.46 19.38 -2.54
C VAL A 307 -34.57 19.62 -1.05
N ARG A 308 -35.08 20.78 -0.66
CA ARG A 308 -35.07 21.23 0.74
C ARG A 308 -36.47 21.50 1.27
N TYR A 309 -36.70 21.11 2.52
CA TYR A 309 -37.92 21.41 3.27
C TYR A 309 -37.54 21.77 4.71
N ASP A 310 -38.11 22.87 5.21
CA ASP A 310 -37.81 23.44 6.54
C ASP A 310 -36.30 23.58 6.85
N GLY A 311 -35.50 23.87 5.82
CA GLY A 311 -34.05 24.01 5.94
C GLY A 311 -33.24 22.69 5.90
N PHE A 312 -33.90 21.54 5.89
CA PHE A 312 -33.27 20.22 5.77
C PHE A 312 -33.26 19.74 4.31
N ASP A 313 -32.25 18.96 3.95
CA ASP A 313 -32.17 18.29 2.65
C ASP A 313 -33.02 17.01 2.73
N ILE A 314 -34.05 16.92 1.89
CA ILE A 314 -35.07 15.85 1.91
C ILE A 314 -35.04 14.98 0.65
N GLY A 315 -34.14 15.28 -0.29
CA GLY A 315 -34.05 14.61 -1.57
C GLY A 315 -33.15 15.32 -2.56
N GLN A 316 -33.22 14.92 -3.81
CA GLN A 316 -32.38 15.47 -4.88
C GLN A 316 -33.06 15.48 -6.24
N VAL A 317 -32.59 16.34 -7.13
CA VAL A 317 -33.02 16.41 -8.53
C VAL A 317 -32.36 15.28 -9.32
N GLU A 318 -33.14 14.37 -9.87
CA GLU A 318 -32.65 13.25 -10.68
C GLU A 318 -32.49 13.62 -12.15
N ASP A 319 -33.50 14.26 -12.73
CA ASP A 319 -33.52 14.58 -14.16
C ASP A 319 -34.24 15.90 -14.44
N ILE A 320 -33.84 16.57 -15.51
CA ILE A 320 -34.40 17.85 -15.95
C ILE A 320 -34.71 17.76 -17.44
N LYS A 321 -36.00 17.77 -17.79
CA LYS A 321 -36.46 17.77 -19.17
C LYS A 321 -37.03 19.13 -19.54
N LEU A 322 -36.58 19.65 -20.67
CA LEU A 322 -37.08 20.89 -21.26
C LEU A 322 -37.99 20.56 -22.43
N SER A 323 -39.11 21.25 -22.52
CA SER A 323 -40.04 21.17 -23.65
C SER A 323 -40.47 22.57 -24.06
N TYR A 324 -40.64 22.80 -25.36
CA TYR A 324 -41.11 24.07 -25.89
C TYR A 324 -42.58 23.97 -26.24
N ASP A 325 -43.40 24.84 -25.67
CA ASP A 325 -44.80 24.97 -26.05
C ASP A 325 -44.94 26.00 -27.18
N LYS A 326 -45.29 25.50 -28.37
CA LYS A 326 -45.45 26.32 -29.58
C LYS A 326 -46.64 27.30 -29.49
N SER A 327 -47.65 27.02 -28.67
CA SER A 327 -48.83 27.88 -28.57
C SER A 327 -48.55 29.10 -27.69
N THR A 328 -47.90 28.88 -26.55
CA THR A 328 -47.57 29.92 -25.58
C THR A 328 -46.18 30.55 -25.81
N HIS A 329 -45.36 29.95 -26.67
CA HIS A 329 -43.96 30.31 -26.91
C HIS A 329 -43.09 30.26 -25.64
N GLN A 330 -43.45 29.39 -24.69
CA GLN A 330 -42.77 29.24 -23.41
C GLN A 330 -41.95 27.95 -23.36
N MET A 331 -40.81 28.03 -22.69
CA MET A 331 -40.03 26.86 -22.31
C MET A 331 -40.60 26.30 -21.01
N LEU A 332 -41.15 25.09 -21.07
CA LEU A 332 -41.69 24.36 -19.93
C LEU A 332 -40.66 23.37 -19.40
N GLY A 333 -40.42 23.43 -18.10
CA GLY A 333 -39.54 22.51 -17.39
C GLY A 333 -40.34 21.38 -16.74
N LYS A 334 -39.84 20.15 -16.89
CA LYS A 334 -40.24 19.00 -16.07
C LYS A 334 -39.02 18.56 -15.26
N VAL A 335 -39.13 18.66 -13.95
CA VAL A 335 -38.06 18.28 -13.03
C VAL A 335 -38.48 17.00 -12.34
N LEU A 336 -37.71 15.93 -12.53
CA LEU A 336 -37.88 14.69 -11.78
C LEU A 336 -37.04 14.79 -10.51
N ILE A 337 -37.69 14.66 -9.35
CA ILE A 337 -37.03 14.67 -8.06
C ILE A 337 -37.24 13.33 -7.36
N GLU A 338 -36.23 12.89 -6.64
CA GLU A 338 -36.31 11.80 -5.68
C GLU A 338 -36.41 12.39 -4.28
N LEU A 339 -37.45 12.02 -3.53
CA LEU A 339 -37.68 12.47 -2.15
C LEU A 339 -37.72 11.28 -1.21
N ASP A 340 -37.18 11.47 -0.01
CA ASP A 340 -37.35 10.54 1.11
C ASP A 340 -38.64 10.87 1.87
N THR A 341 -39.70 10.10 1.63
CA THR A 341 -40.98 10.33 2.32
C THR A 341 -40.97 9.86 3.77
N SER A 342 -39.97 9.08 4.21
CA SER A 342 -39.88 8.61 5.59
C SER A 342 -39.71 9.76 6.58
N LEU A 343 -39.14 10.89 6.13
CA LEU A 343 -38.96 12.13 6.90
C LEU A 343 -40.29 12.77 7.33
N PHE A 344 -41.39 12.46 6.66
CA PHE A 344 -42.72 13.00 6.93
C PHE A 344 -43.60 12.04 7.74
N LYS A 345 -43.06 10.91 8.19
CA LYS A 345 -43.80 9.96 9.04
C LYS A 345 -43.91 10.53 10.46
N ASP A 346 -45.13 10.76 10.94
CA ASP A 346 -45.36 11.15 12.34
C ASP A 346 -45.39 9.88 13.22
N PRO A 347 -44.49 9.74 14.21
CA PRO A 347 -44.53 8.61 15.14
C PRO A 347 -45.83 8.51 15.94
N ASN A 348 -46.58 9.61 16.07
CA ASN A 348 -47.84 9.68 16.80
C ASN A 348 -49.07 9.46 15.93
N ASP A 349 -48.92 9.44 14.60
CA ASP A 349 -49.99 9.11 13.66
C ASP A 349 -49.68 7.80 12.94
N THR A 350 -50.25 6.70 13.46
CA THR A 350 -50.08 5.38 12.87
C THR A 350 -50.97 5.13 11.65
N ASN A 351 -51.88 6.05 11.33
CA ASN A 351 -52.84 5.89 10.24
C ASN A 351 -52.41 6.57 8.93
N SER A 352 -51.31 7.34 8.96
CA SER A 352 -50.78 8.04 7.81
C SER A 352 -49.35 7.60 7.51
N THR A 353 -49.07 7.33 6.25
CA THR A 353 -47.71 7.13 5.75
C THR A 353 -47.02 8.49 5.58
N GLY A 354 -45.68 8.51 5.61
CA GLY A 354 -44.95 9.73 5.29
C GLY A 354 -45.24 10.28 3.88
N GLU A 355 -45.67 9.41 2.95
CA GLU A 355 -46.13 9.83 1.62
C GLU A 355 -47.49 10.55 1.68
N GLU A 356 -48.44 10.06 2.48
CA GLU A 356 -49.74 10.72 2.69
C GLU A 356 -49.61 12.07 3.41
N ASN A 357 -48.65 12.20 4.32
CA ASN A 357 -48.37 13.49 4.99
C ASN A 357 -47.66 14.51 4.09
N LEU A 358 -47.12 14.09 2.95
CA LEU A 358 -46.46 14.98 1.99
C LEU A 358 -47.45 15.63 1.01
N TYR A 359 -48.57 14.96 0.73
CA TYR A 359 -49.67 15.47 -0.10
C TYR A 359 -50.59 16.40 0.70
#